data_AF-A0AAV0YWS3-F1
#
_entry.id   AF-A0AAV0YWS3-F1
#
_cell.length_a   1.000
_cell.length_b   1.000
_cell.length_c   1.000
_cell.angle_alpha   90.00
_cell.angle_beta   90.00
_cell.angle_gamma   90.00
#
_symmetry.space_group_name_H-M   'P 1'
#
loop_
_entity.id
_entity.type
_entity.pdbx_description
1 polymer ?
#
loop_
_entity_poly.entity_id
_entity_poly.type
_entity_poly.pdbx_seq_one_letter_code
_entity_poly.pdbx_strand_id
1 'polypeptide(L)'
;MTNKMHKSFLFFVIYALVIAVQLMQVEGGYTPCSVILGSCSTENCNQMCMNYRESSRLIGSNCKFYNLCTCVFDRPPVGRSCTVGNGLCTYQCGESCCNAKCKARYSNTGTGVCVQDYDLYFCKCVYQR
;
A
#
# COMPACT_ATOMS: atom_id res chain seq x y z
N MET A 1 -29.54 -40.36 9.49
CA MET A 1 -28.32 -40.20 8.66
C MET A 1 -28.25 -38.72 8.25
N THR A 2 -28.09 -37.81 9.22
CA THR A 2 -28.53 -36.39 9.05
C THR A 2 -27.50 -35.37 9.56
N ASN A 3 -26.29 -35.82 9.91
CA ASN A 3 -25.24 -34.93 10.46
C ASN A 3 -24.05 -34.73 9.51
N LYS A 4 -24.02 -35.43 8.36
CA LYS A 4 -22.93 -35.34 7.37
C LYS A 4 -23.20 -34.26 6.31
N MET A 5 -24.45 -34.05 5.94
CA MET A 5 -24.87 -33.03 4.96
C MET A 5 -24.73 -31.59 5.49
N HIS A 6 -25.01 -31.37 6.78
CA HIS A 6 -24.93 -30.03 7.40
C HIS A 6 -23.49 -29.51 7.54
N LYS A 7 -22.54 -30.41 7.83
CA LYS A 7 -21.11 -30.07 7.90
C LYS A 7 -20.56 -29.70 6.53
N SER A 8 -20.93 -30.46 5.49
CA SER A 8 -20.51 -30.21 4.11
C SER A 8 -20.99 -28.83 3.62
N PHE A 9 -22.24 -28.46 3.89
CA PHE A 9 -22.80 -27.17 3.50
C PHE A 9 -22.06 -25.98 4.15
N LEU A 10 -21.71 -26.09 5.43
CA LEU A 10 -20.90 -25.10 6.13
C LEU A 10 -19.51 -24.92 5.50
N PHE A 11 -18.87 -26.01 5.05
CA PHE A 11 -17.60 -25.93 4.33
C PHE A 11 -17.73 -25.18 3.02
N PHE A 12 -18.79 -25.41 2.24
CA PHE A 12 -19.02 -24.68 0.99
C PHE A 12 -19.26 -23.19 1.22
N VAL A 13 -19.98 -22.80 2.28
CA VAL A 13 -20.20 -21.39 2.63
C VAL A 13 -18.89 -20.71 3.03
N ILE A 14 -18.07 -21.36 3.86
CA ILE A 14 -16.76 -20.81 4.26
C ILE A 14 -15.85 -20.68 3.04
N TYR A 15 -15.83 -21.69 2.16
CA TYR A 15 -15.02 -21.68 0.95
C TYR A 15 -15.47 -20.58 -0.04
N ALA A 16 -16.78 -20.39 -0.21
CA ALA A 16 -17.33 -19.31 -1.02
C ALA A 16 -16.99 -17.92 -0.45
N LEU A 17 -17.00 -17.75 0.87
CA LEU A 17 -16.58 -16.50 1.52
C LEU A 17 -15.07 -16.23 1.33
N VAL A 18 -14.23 -17.26 1.43
CA VAL A 18 -12.79 -17.12 1.17
C VAL A 18 -12.52 -16.74 -0.29
N ILE A 19 -13.22 -17.36 -1.24
CA ILE A 19 -13.13 -17.01 -2.66
C ILE A 19 -13.63 -15.58 -2.91
N ALA A 20 -14.73 -15.15 -2.29
CA ALA A 20 -15.24 -13.79 -2.43
C ALA A 20 -14.25 -12.74 -1.88
N VAL A 21 -13.58 -13.01 -0.75
CA VAL A 21 -12.54 -12.13 -0.19
C VAL A 21 -11.32 -12.05 -1.11
N GLN A 22 -10.98 -13.14 -1.82
CA GLN A 22 -9.89 -13.16 -2.81
C GLN A 22 -10.31 -12.43 -4.12
N LEU A 23 -11.57 -12.57 -4.55
CA LEU A 23 -12.10 -11.96 -5.77
C LEU A 23 -12.35 -10.45 -5.65
N MET A 24 -12.56 -9.92 -4.44
CA MET A 24 -12.66 -8.46 -4.22
C MET A 24 -11.36 -7.70 -4.53
N GLN A 25 -10.27 -8.40 -4.87
CA GLN A 25 -9.05 -7.79 -5.39
C GLN A 25 -8.99 -7.69 -6.93
N VAL A 26 -10.01 -8.18 -7.68
CA VAL A 26 -9.85 -8.44 -9.13
C VAL A 26 -11.02 -7.99 -10.01
N GLU A 27 -12.01 -7.25 -9.50
CA GLU A 27 -13.04 -6.67 -10.38
C GLU A 27 -12.77 -5.19 -10.66
N GLY A 28 -11.92 -4.98 -11.68
CA GLY A 28 -11.74 -3.70 -12.36
C GLY A 28 -10.34 -3.14 -12.23
N GLY A 29 -9.38 -3.66 -13.01
CA GLY A 29 -8.19 -3.00 -13.60
C GLY A 29 -7.37 -1.95 -12.83
N TYR A 30 -7.60 -1.74 -11.53
CA TYR A 30 -7.07 -0.63 -10.76
C TYR A 30 -6.28 -1.22 -9.59
N THR A 31 -4.96 -1.10 -9.65
CA THR A 31 -4.04 -1.58 -8.64
C THR A 31 -3.81 -0.47 -7.59
N PRO A 32 -4.07 -0.75 -6.30
CA PRO A 32 -3.98 0.28 -5.28
C PRO A 32 -2.56 0.85 -5.20
N CYS A 33 -2.48 2.18 -5.24
CA CYS A 33 -1.27 2.97 -5.26
C CYS A 33 -1.14 3.76 -3.97
N SER A 34 -0.09 3.53 -3.20
CA SER A 34 0.22 4.39 -2.06
C SER A 34 1.13 5.53 -2.47
N VAL A 35 1.03 6.68 -1.80
CA VAL A 35 2.01 7.77 -1.88
C VAL A 35 2.21 8.43 -0.51
N ILE A 36 3.40 8.95 -0.26
CA ILE A 36 3.71 9.78 0.91
C ILE A 36 3.82 11.23 0.46
N LEU A 37 3.06 12.14 1.08
CA LEU A 37 2.98 13.54 0.64
C LEU A 37 3.59 14.55 1.61
N GLY A 38 3.57 14.29 2.91
CA GLY A 38 3.74 15.36 3.88
C GLY A 38 3.81 14.88 5.31
N SER A 39 4.09 15.79 6.25
CA SER A 39 3.84 15.57 7.67
C SER A 39 2.40 15.92 8.03
N CYS A 40 1.74 15.07 8.80
CA CYS A 40 0.40 15.32 9.31
C CYS A 40 0.35 16.42 10.38
N SER A 41 1.49 16.88 10.89
CA SER A 41 1.56 18.06 11.77
C SER A 41 1.32 19.37 11.02
N THR A 42 1.53 19.40 9.71
CA THR A 42 1.48 20.64 8.91
C THR A 42 0.08 20.91 8.36
N GLU A 43 -0.58 19.89 7.83
CA GLU A 43 -1.93 19.98 7.28
C GLU A 43 -2.65 18.63 7.46
N ASN A 44 -3.98 18.66 7.44
CA ASN A 44 -4.79 17.46 7.54
C ASN A 44 -4.49 16.49 6.39
N CYS A 45 -4.06 15.28 6.71
CA CYS A 45 -3.65 14.29 5.71
C CYS A 45 -4.75 13.98 4.68
N ASN A 46 -6.02 13.94 5.09
CA ASN A 46 -7.10 13.70 4.14
C ASN A 46 -7.22 14.84 3.13
N GLN A 47 -7.04 16.09 3.55
CA GLN A 47 -7.02 17.25 2.65
C GLN A 47 -5.82 17.19 1.69
N MET A 48 -4.61 16.90 2.19
CA MET A 48 -3.42 16.70 1.34
C MET A 48 -3.68 15.65 0.26
N CYS A 49 -4.23 14.49 0.64
CA CYS A 49 -4.55 13.42 -0.29
C CYS A 49 -5.61 13.82 -1.32
N MET A 50 -6.64 14.57 -0.91
CA MET A 50 -7.71 15.04 -1.80
C MET A 50 -7.20 16.07 -2.81
N ASN A 51 -6.26 16.93 -2.41
CA ASN A 51 -5.61 17.88 -3.30
C ASN A 51 -4.67 17.19 -4.29
N TYR A 52 -4.03 16.10 -3.87
CA TYR A 52 -3.08 15.35 -4.70
C TYR A 52 -3.74 14.37 -5.69
N ARG A 53 -4.95 13.88 -5.40
CA ARG A 53 -5.56 12.71 -6.09
C ARG A 53 -5.70 12.86 -7.60
N GLU A 54 -5.77 14.10 -8.11
CA GLU A 54 -6.11 14.42 -9.51
C GLU A 54 -7.32 13.60 -9.99
N SER A 55 -7.10 12.61 -10.86
CA SER A 55 -8.13 11.73 -11.44
C SER A 55 -8.22 10.36 -10.76
N SER A 56 -7.44 10.09 -9.72
CA SER A 56 -7.47 8.83 -8.97
C SER A 56 -8.43 8.94 -7.78
N ARG A 57 -9.12 7.85 -7.46
CA ARG A 57 -10.05 7.81 -6.33
C ARG A 57 -9.25 7.56 -5.06
N LEU A 58 -9.45 8.42 -4.06
CA LEU A 58 -8.89 8.21 -2.73
C LEU A 58 -9.62 7.05 -2.05
N ILE A 59 -8.88 5.97 -1.75
CA ILE A 59 -9.36 4.82 -0.97
C ILE A 59 -9.19 5.11 0.53
N GLY A 60 -8.11 5.77 0.92
CA GLY A 60 -7.87 6.13 2.31
C GLY A 60 -6.63 6.98 2.53
N SER A 61 -6.55 7.57 3.71
CA SER A 61 -5.43 8.39 4.17
C SER A 61 -5.10 8.02 5.62
N ASN A 62 -3.82 8.06 6.01
CA ASN A 62 -3.41 7.82 7.39
C ASN A 62 -2.07 8.48 7.74
N CYS A 63 -1.82 8.64 9.04
CA CYS A 63 -0.62 9.26 9.60
C CYS A 63 0.23 8.30 10.45
N LYS A 64 0.05 6.98 10.28
CA LYS A 64 0.58 6.00 11.25
C LYS A 64 2.10 5.89 11.24
N PHE A 65 2.73 6.07 10.08
CA PHE A 65 4.17 5.91 9.92
C PHE A 65 4.88 7.24 10.09
N TYR A 66 5.52 7.44 11.24
CA TYR A 66 6.33 8.63 11.55
C TYR A 66 5.58 9.96 11.39
N ASN A 67 4.28 9.95 11.66
CA ASN A 67 3.39 11.09 11.45
C ASN A 67 3.39 11.61 9.99
N LEU A 68 3.79 10.77 9.03
CA LEU A 68 3.77 11.09 7.62
C LEU A 68 2.43 10.71 7.01
N CYS A 69 1.88 11.64 6.23
CA CYS A 69 0.66 11.45 5.48
C CYS A 69 0.88 10.46 4.35
N THR A 70 0.28 9.28 4.52
CA THR A 70 0.22 8.22 3.51
C THR A 70 -1.17 8.19 2.89
N CYS A 71 -1.25 8.43 1.59
CA CYS A 71 -2.47 8.33 0.79
C CYS A 71 -2.51 6.99 0.05
N VAL A 72 -3.70 6.42 -0.09
CA VAL A 72 -3.94 5.21 -0.88
C VAL A 72 -5.00 5.52 -1.93
N PHE A 73 -4.61 5.39 -3.18
CA PHE A 73 -5.46 5.59 -4.35
C PHE A 73 -5.79 4.25 -5.01
N ASP A 74 -6.88 4.19 -5.75
CA ASP A 74 -7.25 2.99 -6.53
C ASP A 74 -6.32 2.73 -7.71
N ARG A 75 -5.68 3.77 -8.23
CA ARG A 75 -4.68 3.72 -9.27
C ARG A 75 -3.60 4.78 -9.06
N PRO A 76 -2.45 4.69 -9.75
CA PRO A 76 -1.47 5.76 -9.76
C PRO A 76 -2.07 7.06 -10.30
N PRO A 77 -1.92 8.20 -9.59
CA PRO A 77 -2.22 9.50 -10.15
C PRO A 77 -1.43 9.75 -11.44
N VAL A 78 -2.03 10.45 -12.40
CA VAL A 78 -1.48 10.59 -13.75
C VAL A 78 -0.08 11.22 -13.68
N GLY A 79 0.87 10.63 -14.41
CA GLY A 79 2.26 11.11 -14.42
C GLY A 79 3.03 10.90 -13.11
N ARG A 80 2.48 10.19 -12.13
CA ARG A 80 3.10 9.99 -10.81
C ARG A 80 3.30 8.51 -10.51
N SER A 81 4.45 8.20 -9.90
CA SER A 81 4.76 6.83 -9.45
C SER A 81 4.20 6.59 -8.05
N CYS A 82 3.86 5.33 -7.76
CA CYS A 82 3.48 4.93 -6.42
C CYS A 82 4.71 4.92 -5.52
N THR A 83 4.53 5.38 -4.29
CA THR A 83 5.57 5.40 -3.27
C THR A 83 5.05 4.86 -1.94
N VAL A 84 5.84 4.00 -1.30
CA VAL A 84 5.54 3.56 0.07
C VAL A 84 6.79 3.61 0.92
N GLY A 85 6.62 3.98 2.18
CA GLY A 85 7.64 3.85 3.20
C GLY A 85 7.73 2.38 3.64
N ASN A 86 8.93 1.83 3.67
CA ASN A 86 9.19 0.45 4.06
C ASN A 86 10.09 0.36 5.32
N GLY A 87 9.89 1.30 6.24
CA GLY A 87 10.65 1.43 7.48
C GLY A 87 11.84 2.38 7.38
N LEU A 88 12.67 2.40 8.42
CA LEU A 88 13.88 3.22 8.48
C LEU A 88 15.05 2.53 7.78
N CYS A 89 15.87 3.34 7.13
CA CYS A 89 17.21 2.95 6.76
C CYS A 89 18.14 3.17 7.96
N THR A 90 18.90 2.15 8.29
CA THR A 90 19.85 2.16 9.42
C THR A 90 21.20 1.67 8.93
N TYR A 91 22.21 1.70 9.80
CA TYR A 91 23.52 1.09 9.49
C TYR A 91 23.41 -0.40 9.11
N GLN A 92 22.40 -1.11 9.64
CA GLN A 92 22.15 -2.53 9.34
C GLN A 92 21.34 -2.73 8.05
N CYS A 93 20.54 -1.75 7.66
CA CYS A 93 19.72 -1.79 6.46
C CYS A 93 19.83 -0.47 5.70
N GLY A 94 20.95 -0.33 4.98
CA GLY A 94 21.20 0.79 4.07
C GLY A 94 20.50 0.59 2.72
N GLU A 95 21.01 1.29 1.70
CA GLU A 95 20.36 1.39 0.39
C GLU A 95 20.16 0.04 -0.31
N SER A 96 21.16 -0.84 -0.30
CA SER A 96 21.06 -2.18 -0.91
C SER A 96 19.99 -3.04 -0.25
N CYS A 97 19.89 -3.00 1.08
CA CYS A 97 18.85 -3.69 1.85
C CYS A 97 17.47 -3.12 1.55
N CYS A 98 17.33 -1.79 1.52
CA CYS A 98 16.09 -1.13 1.15
C CYS A 98 15.63 -1.54 -0.25
N ASN A 99 16.52 -1.47 -1.25
CA ASN A 99 16.23 -1.86 -2.61
C ASN A 99 15.82 -3.34 -2.72
N ALA A 100 16.54 -4.25 -2.05
CA ALA A 100 16.20 -5.66 -2.04
C ALA A 100 14.80 -5.91 -1.45
N LYS A 101 14.44 -5.24 -0.35
CA LYS A 101 13.09 -5.33 0.23
C LYS A 101 12.02 -4.79 -0.72
N CYS A 102 12.27 -3.67 -1.39
CA CYS A 102 11.31 -3.10 -2.35
C CYS A 102 11.12 -4.02 -3.56
N LYS A 103 12.20 -4.60 -4.11
CA LYS A 103 12.14 -5.59 -5.18
C LYS A 103 11.40 -6.86 -4.76
N ALA A 104 11.61 -7.34 -3.54
CA ALA A 104 10.91 -8.51 -3.01
C ALA A 104 9.40 -8.25 -2.81
N ARG A 105 9.02 -7.01 -2.44
CA ARG A 105 7.62 -6.62 -2.20
C ARG A 105 6.87 -6.27 -3.49
N TYR A 106 7.56 -5.73 -4.48
CA TYR A 106 7.02 -5.28 -5.76
C TYR A 106 7.83 -5.93 -6.88
N SER A 107 7.62 -7.24 -7.07
CA SER A 107 8.40 -8.07 -7.99
C SER A 107 8.55 -7.41 -9.36
N ASN A 108 9.80 -7.13 -9.74
CA ASN A 108 10.24 -6.56 -11.02
C ASN A 108 9.95 -5.07 -11.29
N THR A 109 9.15 -4.40 -10.46
CA THR A 109 8.84 -2.96 -10.64
C THR A 109 9.26 -2.08 -9.48
N GLY A 110 9.52 -2.67 -8.31
CA GLY A 110 9.96 -1.98 -7.11
C GLY A 110 11.44 -1.62 -7.16
N THR A 111 11.74 -0.35 -6.91
CA THR A 111 13.08 0.13 -6.59
C THR A 111 13.04 0.82 -5.25
N GLY A 112 14.00 0.50 -4.38
CA GLY A 112 14.12 1.11 -3.06
C GLY A 112 15.29 2.06 -2.97
N VAL A 113 15.07 3.22 -2.38
CA VAL A 113 16.11 4.20 -2.06
C VAL A 113 15.92 4.70 -0.64
N CYS A 114 17.01 4.94 0.07
CA CYS A 114 16.97 5.60 1.36
C CYS A 114 16.92 7.10 1.15
N VAL A 115 15.90 7.77 1.67
CA VAL A 115 15.72 9.21 1.55
C VAL A 115 15.68 9.82 2.94
N GLN A 116 16.34 10.97 3.09
CA GLN A 116 16.22 11.78 4.28
C GLN A 116 15.05 12.75 4.09
N ASP A 117 13.89 12.45 4.66
CA ASP A 117 12.83 13.46 4.82
C ASP A 117 12.42 13.52 6.30
N TYR A 118 12.06 14.71 6.78
CA TYR A 118 11.57 14.94 8.15
C TYR A 118 12.51 14.40 9.25
N ASP A 119 13.81 14.66 9.10
CA ASP A 119 14.88 14.23 10.01
C ASP A 119 15.04 12.71 10.20
N LEU A 120 14.39 11.93 9.33
CA LEU A 120 14.46 10.48 9.33
C LEU A 120 15.00 9.97 7.99
N TYR A 121 15.89 8.98 8.07
CA TYR A 121 16.34 8.26 6.89
C TYR A 121 15.43 7.05 6.70
N PHE A 122 14.50 7.10 5.74
CA PHE A 122 13.57 6.01 5.50
C PHE A 122 13.73 5.37 4.13
N CYS A 123 13.41 4.08 4.10
CA CYS A 123 13.39 3.31 2.88
C CYS A 123 12.12 3.65 2.10
N LYS A 124 12.26 4.34 0.97
CA LYS A 124 11.18 4.68 0.04
C LYS A 124 11.20 3.70 -1.13
N CYS A 125 10.14 2.92 -1.28
CA CYS A 125 9.93 2.08 -2.44
C CYS A 125 9.16 2.86 -3.50
N VAL A 126 9.75 3.08 -4.67
CA VAL A 126 9.07 3.52 -5.88
C VAL A 126 8.68 2.28 -6.67
N TYR A 127 7.43 2.20 -7.13
CA TYR A 127 6.97 1.06 -7.91
C TYR A 127 5.91 1.44 -8.94
N GLN A 128 5.81 0.61 -9.98
CA GLN A 128 4.73 0.62 -10.97
C GLN A 128 3.92 -0.67 -10.77
N ARG A 129 2.60 -0.61 -10.79
CA ARG A 129 1.73 -1.78 -10.68
C ARG A 129 0.68 -1.76 -11.76
#